data_AF-A0A9W7H1B9-F1
#
_entry.id   AF-A0A9W7H1B9-F1
#
_cell.length_a   1.000
_cell.length_b   1.000
_cell.length_c   1.000
_cell.angle_alpha   90.00
_cell.angle_beta   90.00
_cell.angle_gamma   90.00
#
_symmetry.space_group_name_H-M   'P 1'
#
loop_
_entity.id
_entity.type
_entity.pdbx_description
1 polymer ?
#
loop_
_entity_poly.entity_id
_entity_poly.type
_entity_poly.pdbx_seq_one_letter_code
_entity_poly.pdbx_strand_id
1 'polypeptide(L)' 'MHVSVEHRVLAGQAPRVSVACFFYPSTANKHKPYAPIREHLMESNPPIYRGTHITEYMAYFRAKGLDGNSSLPHFKMQ' A
#
# COMPACT_ATOMS: atom_id res chain seq x y z
N MET A 1 11.50 6.46 -8.87
CA MET A 1 10.09 6.37 -8.41
C MET A 1 9.80 4.90 -8.14
N HIS A 2 9.15 4.56 -7.02
CA HIS A 2 8.73 3.18 -6.76
C HIS A 2 7.27 3.00 -7.15
N VAL A 3 6.93 1.86 -7.74
CA VAL A 3 5.57 1.54 -8.20
C VAL A 3 5.14 0.25 -7.54
N SER A 4 4.01 0.28 -6.81
CA SER A 4 3.31 -0.93 -6.38
C SER A 4 2.45 -1.41 -7.54
N VAL A 5 2.65 -2.67 -7.96
CA VAL A 5 2.02 -3.22 -9.17
C VAL A 5 0.94 -4.23 -8.84
N GLU A 6 -0.11 -4.23 -9.67
CA GLU A 6 -1.14 -5.26 -9.63
C GLU A 6 -0.55 -6.61 -10.07
N HIS A 7 -0.84 -7.66 -9.31
CA HIS A 7 -0.39 -9.01 -9.59
C HIS A 7 -1.53 -10.00 -9.36
N ARG A 8 -1.61 -11.03 -10.21
CA ARG A 8 -2.62 -12.09 -10.10
C ARG A 8 -2.01 -13.46 -10.30
N VAL A 9 -2.66 -14.46 -9.74
CA VAL A 9 -2.32 -15.87 -9.91
C VAL A 9 -3.41 -16.54 -10.74
N LEU A 10 -3.03 -17.11 -11.87
CA LEU A 10 -3.94 -17.91 -12.69
C LEU A 10 -3.98 -19.35 -12.17
N ALA A 11 -5.19 -19.93 -12.14
CA ALA A 11 -5.36 -21.35 -11.88
C ALA A 11 -4.85 -22.17 -13.09
N GLY A 12 -4.12 -23.24 -12.82
CA GLY A 12 -3.61 -24.17 -13.82
C GLY A 12 -4.15 -25.58 -13.60
N GLN A 13 -3.87 -26.48 -14.56
CA GLN A 13 -4.31 -27.89 -14.48
C GLN A 13 -3.51 -28.72 -13.45
N ALA A 14 -2.28 -28.31 -13.14
CA ALA A 14 -1.43 -28.97 -12.15
C ALA A 14 -1.43 -28.21 -10.81
N PRO A 15 -1.29 -28.91 -9.66
CA PRO A 15 -1.14 -28.26 -8.36
C PRO A 15 0.05 -27.31 -8.33
N ARG A 16 -0.15 -26.12 -7.77
CA ARG A 16 0.90 -25.11 -7.57
C ARG A 16 0.95 -24.70 -6.10
N VAL A 17 2.14 -24.72 -5.51
CA VAL A 17 2.38 -24.27 -4.14
C VAL A 17 3.32 -23.06 -4.16
N SER A 18 2.96 -22.01 -3.42
CA SER A 18 3.79 -20.83 -3.23
C SER A 18 3.58 -20.28 -1.82
N VAL A 19 4.64 -19.78 -1.20
CA VAL A 19 4.58 -19.13 0.12
C VAL A 19 5.01 -17.68 -0.04
N ALA A 20 4.14 -16.74 0.34
CA ALA A 20 4.45 -15.32 0.36
C ALA A 20 4.91 -14.89 1.76
N CYS A 21 5.90 -14.00 1.82
CA CYS A 21 6.35 -13.35 3.05
C CYS A 21 6.21 -11.83 2.89
N PHE A 22 5.49 -11.20 3.82
CA PHE A 22 5.26 -9.75 3.81
C PHE A 22 5.98 -9.10 4.98
N PHE A 23 6.74 -8.05 4.69
CA PHE A 23 7.42 -7.25 5.71
C PHE A 23 6.58 -6.02 6.03
N TYR A 24 6.27 -5.83 7.32
CA TYR A 24 5.59 -4.66 7.87
C TYR A 24 6.54 -3.88 8.78
N PRO A 25 6.26 -2.60 9.10
CA PRO A 25 7.07 -1.90 10.08
C PRO A 25 7.08 -2.63 11.42
N SER A 26 8.18 -2.44 12.15
CA SER A 26 8.32 -2.98 13.50
C SER A 26 7.21 -2.46 14.43
N THR A 27 6.93 -3.21 15.48
CA THR A 27 5.99 -2.83 16.54
C THR A 27 6.31 -1.45 17.14
N ALA A 28 7.59 -1.10 17.24
CA ALA A 28 8.05 0.22 17.68
C ALA A 28 7.54 1.37 16.79
N ASN A 29 7.29 1.11 15.50
CA ASN A 29 6.79 2.09 14.54
C ASN A 29 5.28 1.96 14.27
N LYS A 30 4.54 1.17 15.05
CA LYS A 30 3.10 0.93 14.82
C LYS A 30 2.27 2.21 14.75
N HIS A 31 2.64 3.22 15.53
CA HIS A 31 1.95 4.51 15.59
C HIS A 31 2.57 5.58 14.67
N LYS A 32 3.68 5.28 13.99
CA LYS A 32 4.29 6.22 13.06
C LYS A 32 3.38 6.36 11.82
N PRO A 33 2.92 7.57 11.47
CA PRO A 33 2.16 7.76 10.25
C PRO A 33 3.05 7.54 9.03
N TYR A 34 2.49 6.94 7.99
CA TYR A 34 3.10 6.92 6.67
C TYR A 34 2.77 8.21 5.95
N ALA A 35 3.78 8.81 5.35
CA ALA A 35 3.66 9.97 4.50
C ALA A 35 4.80 9.94 3.47
N PRO A 36 4.72 10.73 2.40
CA PRO A 36 5.85 10.94 1.52
C PRO A 36 7.12 11.34 2.29
N ILE A 37 8.26 10.76 1.92
CA ILE A 37 9.58 11.02 2.52
C ILE A 37 9.94 12.48 2.25
N ARG A 38 10.09 13.28 3.32
CA ARG A 38 10.23 14.75 3.21
C ARG A 38 11.51 15.16 2.49
N GLU A 39 12.58 14.40 2.69
CA GLU A 39 13.90 14.62 2.10
C GLU A 39 13.88 14.53 0.57
N HIS A 40 12.82 13.94 -0.01
CA HIS A 40 12.65 13.76 -1.45
C HIS A 40 11.54 14.66 -2.06
N LEU A 41 10.93 15.53 -1.27
CA LEU A 41 9.91 16.46 -1.77
C LEU A 41 10.57 17.71 -2.35
N MET A 42 10.15 18.10 -3.54
CA MET A 42 10.60 19.30 -4.25
C MET A 42 9.38 20.04 -4.78
N GLU A 43 9.51 21.32 -5.13
CA GLU A 43 8.40 22.09 -5.72
C GLU A 43 7.89 21.45 -7.03
N SER A 44 8.80 20.86 -7.81
CA SER A 44 8.47 20.09 -9.02
C SER A 44 7.94 18.67 -8.76
N ASN A 45 7.98 18.20 -7.51
CA ASN A 45 7.52 16.87 -7.11
C ASN A 45 6.74 16.95 -5.79
N PRO A 46 5.52 17.53 -5.83
CA PRO A 46 4.70 17.67 -4.64
C PRO A 46 4.22 16.30 -4.11
N PRO A 47 3.86 16.22 -2.82
CA PRO A 47 3.33 14.99 -2.24
C PRO A 47 2.02 14.57 -2.95
N ILE A 48 1.96 13.32 -3.40
CA ILE A 48 0.77 12.76 -4.07
C ILE A 48 -0.24 12.20 -3.05
N TYR A 49 0.27 11.71 -1.91
CA TYR A 49 -0.53 11.02 -0.88
C TYR A 49 -0.48 11.77 0.44
N ARG A 50 -1.62 11.79 1.15
CA ARG A 50 -1.72 12.36 2.50
C ARG A 50 -1.09 11.43 3.54
N GLY A 51 -0.78 11.99 4.70
CA GLY A 51 -0.39 11.18 5.87
C GLY A 51 -1.51 10.22 6.30
N THR A 52 -1.18 8.97 6.60
CA THR A 52 -2.13 7.95 7.09
C THR A 52 -1.47 6.97 8.06
N HIS A 53 -2.26 6.35 8.95
CA HIS A 53 -1.80 5.26 9.80
C HIS A 53 -2.01 3.89 9.16
N ILE A 54 -1.16 2.90 9.51
CA ILE A 54 -1.34 1.52 9.03
C ILE A 54 -2.72 0.96 9.35
N THR A 55 -3.28 1.33 10.50
CA THR A 55 -4.59 0.86 10.95
C THR A 55 -5.71 1.45 10.10
N GLU A 56 -5.60 2.71 9.70
CA GLU A 56 -6.55 3.37 8.78
C GLU A 56 -6.47 2.72 7.40
N TYR A 57 -5.26 2.54 6.86
CA TYR A 57 -5.04 1.86 5.59
C TYR A 57 -5.65 0.45 5.59
N MET A 58 -5.33 -0.35 6.62
CA MET A 58 -5.80 -1.73 6.72
C MET A 58 -7.32 -1.82 6.91
N ALA A 59 -7.92 -0.89 7.67
CA ALA A 59 -9.36 -0.84 7.84
C ALA A 59 -10.06 -0.56 6.50
N TYR A 60 -9.61 0.47 5.77
CA TYR A 60 -10.18 0.79 4.46
C TYR A 60 -9.95 -0.34 3.44
N PHE A 61 -8.73 -0.86 3.35
CA PHE A 61 -8.38 -1.95 2.43
C PHE A 61 -9.27 -3.19 2.64
N ARG A 62 -9.51 -3.56 3.91
CA ARG A 62 -10.39 -4.70 4.25
C ARG A 62 -11.85 -4.41 3.96
N ALA A 63 -12.34 -3.22 4.29
CA ALA A 63 -13.72 -2.82 4.06
C ALA A 63 -14.05 -2.73 2.55
N LYS A 64 -13.08 -2.26 1.76
CA LYS A 64 -13.18 -2.16 0.30
C LYS A 64 -13.27 -3.53 -0.38
N GLY A 65 -12.53 -4.53 0.11
CA GLY A 65 -12.52 -5.89 -0.45
C GLY A 65 -11.75 -6.01 -1.78
N LEU A 66 -12.03 -7.08 -2.53
CA LEU A 66 -11.36 -7.42 -3.79
C LEU A 66 -12.17 -6.91 -4.99
N ASP A 67 -12.22 -5.60 -5.16
CA ASP A 67 -12.95 -4.94 -6.27
C ASP A 67 -12.11 -4.76 -7.55
N GLY A 68 -10.85 -5.22 -7.54
CA GLY A 68 -9.92 -5.09 -8.66
C GLY A 68 -9.30 -3.70 -8.83
N ASN A 69 -9.62 -2.74 -7.96
CA ASN A 69 -9.02 -1.41 -7.99
C ASN A 69 -7.96 -1.25 -6.88
N SER A 70 -7.03 -0.32 -7.07
CA SER A 70 -6.09 0.07 -6.01
C SER A 70 -6.81 0.77 -4.85
N SER A 71 -6.27 0.65 -3.63
CA SER A 71 -6.72 1.46 -2.46
C SER A 71 -6.09 2.85 -2.43
N LEU A 72 -5.04 3.07 -3.22
CA LEU A 72 -4.26 4.32 -3.25
C LEU A 72 -5.09 5.59 -3.54
N PRO A 73 -6.12 5.59 -4.41
CA PRO A 73 -6.91 6.80 -4.67
C PRO A 73 -7.54 7.41 -3.42
N HIS A 74 -7.93 6.60 -2.44
CA HIS A 74 -8.54 7.07 -1.18
C HIS A 74 -7.56 7.88 -0.30
N PHE A 75 -6.26 7.71 -0.52
CA PHE A 75 -5.21 8.36 0.26
C PHE A 75 -4.50 9.46 -0.52
N LYS A 76 -4.99 9.87 -1.70
CA LYS A 76 -4.46 11.04 -2.40
C LYS A 76 -4.66 12.30 -1.56
N MET A 77 -3.79 13.30 -1.78
CA MET A 77 -4.05 14.66 -1.29
C MET A 77 -5.40 15.14 -1.84
N GLN A 78 -6.22 15.74 -1.00
CA GLN A 78 -7.50 16.34 -1.39
C GLN A 78 -7.28 17.67 -2.09
#